data_AF-A0A060Z198-F1
#
_entry.id   AF-A0A060Z198-F1
#
_cell.length_a   1.000
_cell.length_b   1.000
_cell.length_c   1.000
_cell.angle_alpha   90.00
_cell.angle_beta   90.00
_cell.angle_gamma   90.00
#
_symmetry.space_group_name_H-M   'P 1'
#
loop_
_entity.id
_entity.type
_entity.pdbx_description
1 polymer ?
#
loop_
_entity_poly.entity_id
_entity_poly.type
_entity_poly.pdbx_seq_one_letter_code
_entity_poly.pdbx_strand_id
1 'polypeptide(L)'
;MEGEGEVLYRTVHWDTRLLAKSGKRPAGPLFMFSCLKGSVCQLHLPHCEIHSEGGCDFLSVAHVTDDDSMEFLHPHEATESHVILNITGFGKYGITKEQEAPVSPICALVLLFYK
;
A
#
# COMPACT_ATOMS: atom_id res chain seq x y z
N MET A 1 -8.90 -1.97 17.75
CA MET A 1 -9.29 -0.59 18.11
C MET A 1 -9.97 -0.64 19.47
N GLU A 2 -9.52 0.15 20.43
CA GLU A 2 -10.26 0.41 21.67
C GLU A 2 -11.10 1.68 21.46
N GLY A 3 -12.26 1.54 20.81
CA GLY A 3 -13.22 2.64 20.59
C GLY A 3 -13.61 2.88 19.13
N GLU A 4 -14.50 3.86 18.94
CA GLU A 4 -14.98 4.31 17.62
C GLU A 4 -14.03 5.36 17.04
N GLY A 5 -13.75 5.25 15.74
CA GLY A 5 -12.96 6.22 15.00
C GLY A 5 -13.55 6.49 13.62
N GLU A 6 -13.26 7.66 13.07
CA GLU A 6 -13.68 8.06 11.74
C GLU A 6 -12.44 8.38 10.90
N VAL A 7 -12.32 7.69 9.77
CA VAL A 7 -11.19 7.80 8.84
C VAL A 7 -11.73 8.06 7.46
N LEU A 8 -11.22 9.11 6.83
CA LEU A 8 -11.39 9.34 5.40
C LEU A 8 -10.18 8.77 4.68
N TYR A 9 -10.44 8.17 3.52
CA TYR A 9 -9.39 7.77 2.61
C TYR A 9 -9.72 8.19 1.19
N ARG A 10 -8.67 8.43 0.40
CA ARG A 10 -8.77 8.58 -1.04
C ARG A 10 -7.53 8.06 -1.72
N THR A 11 -7.67 7.61 -2.96
CA THR A 11 -6.51 7.31 -3.80
C THR A 11 -5.87 8.58 -4.31
N VAL A 12 -4.55 8.62 -4.33
CA VAL A 12 -3.75 9.68 -4.94
C VAL A 12 -2.70 9.07 -5.88
N HIS A 13 -2.06 9.92 -6.68
CA HIS A 13 -1.04 9.48 -7.61
C HIS A 13 0.29 9.21 -6.89
N TRP A 14 0.96 8.16 -7.35
CA TRP A 14 2.37 7.93 -7.05
C TRP A 14 3.25 8.94 -7.80
N ASP A 15 4.29 9.44 -7.14
CA ASP A 15 5.44 10.01 -7.85
C ASP A 15 6.32 8.87 -8.36
N THR A 16 6.16 8.55 -9.65
CA THR A 16 6.91 7.48 -10.31
C THR A 16 8.42 7.76 -10.38
N ARG A 17 8.85 9.02 -10.34
CA ARG A 17 10.28 9.38 -10.38
C ARG A 17 10.94 9.10 -9.04
N LEU A 18 10.25 9.38 -7.93
CA LEU A 18 10.74 9.06 -6.59
C LEU A 18 10.85 7.54 -6.38
N LEU A 19 9.82 6.80 -6.80
CA LEU A 19 9.84 5.34 -6.75
C LEU A 19 11.02 4.74 -7.54
N ALA A 20 11.21 5.19 -8.78
CA ALA A 20 12.32 4.70 -9.61
C ALA A 20 13.70 5.00 -9.00
N LYS A 21 13.89 6.18 -8.39
CA LYS A 21 15.14 6.51 -7.67
C LYS A 21 15.42 5.58 -6.49
N SER A 22 14.36 5.09 -5.85
CA SER A 22 14.47 4.12 -4.74
C SER A 22 14.58 2.66 -5.20
N GLY A 23 14.60 2.38 -6.51
CA GLY A 23 14.60 1.01 -7.05
C GLY A 23 13.29 0.26 -6.80
N LYS A 24 12.19 1.00 -6.56
CA LYS A 24 10.88 0.45 -6.23
C LYS A 24 9.87 0.76 -7.32
N ARG A 25 8.78 0.00 -7.33
CA ARG A 25 7.60 0.28 -8.15
C ARG A 25 6.31 0.02 -7.35
N PRO A 26 5.17 0.60 -7.76
CA PRO A 26 3.91 0.34 -7.11
C PRO A 26 3.51 -1.14 -7.21
N ALA A 27 2.94 -1.66 -6.12
CA ALA A 27 2.24 -2.94 -6.07
C ALA A 27 0.73 -2.74 -5.75
N GLY A 28 0.23 -1.51 -5.93
CA GLY A 28 -1.14 -1.12 -5.67
C GLY A 28 -1.33 0.40 -5.69
N PRO A 29 -2.53 0.90 -5.34
CA PRO A 29 -2.79 2.33 -5.21
C PRO A 29 -2.02 2.97 -4.04
N LEU A 30 -1.77 4.28 -4.13
CA LEU A 30 -1.35 5.10 -2.99
C LEU A 30 -2.61 5.67 -2.33
N PHE A 31 -2.80 5.39 -1.05
CA PHE A 31 -3.94 5.87 -0.28
C PHE A 31 -3.52 7.01 0.64
N MET A 32 -4.22 8.13 0.58
CA MET A 32 -4.11 9.19 1.59
C MET A 32 -5.18 8.98 2.63
N PHE A 33 -4.75 8.73 3.87
CA PHE A 33 -5.62 8.62 5.02
C PHE A 33 -5.62 9.93 5.80
N SER A 34 -6.79 10.31 6.33
CA SER A 34 -6.93 11.39 7.30
C SER A 34 -7.95 10.98 8.35
N CYS A 35 -7.69 11.29 9.62
CA CYS A 35 -8.59 10.94 10.70
C CYS A 35 -9.34 12.16 11.21
N LEU A 36 -10.65 12.01 11.33
CA LEU A 36 -11.54 13.04 11.86
C LEU A 36 -11.77 12.86 13.37
N LYS A 37 -11.73 11.61 13.86
CA LYS A 37 -11.97 11.27 15.25
C LYS A 37 -11.26 9.97 15.63
N GLY A 38 -10.64 9.96 16.81
CA GLY A 38 -9.94 8.80 17.36
C GLY A 38 -8.52 8.65 16.80
N SER A 39 -7.97 7.44 16.91
CA SER A 39 -6.67 7.08 16.33
C SER A 39 -6.76 5.72 15.64
N VAL A 40 -5.93 5.54 14.61
CA VAL A 40 -5.74 4.26 13.93
C VAL A 40 -4.32 3.86 14.19
N CYS A 41 -4.14 2.65 14.71
CA CYS A 41 -2.83 2.08 14.98
C CYS A 41 -2.39 1.05 13.95
N GLN A 42 -3.29 0.62 13.05
CA GLN A 42 -3.01 -0.42 12.08
C GLN A 42 -3.79 -0.19 10.78
N LEU A 43 -3.09 -0.34 9.65
CA LEU A 43 -3.68 -0.34 8.31
C LEU A 43 -3.59 -1.73 7.70
N HIS A 44 -4.61 -2.08 6.92
CA HIS A 44 -4.66 -3.28 6.09
C HIS A 44 -4.79 -2.82 4.65
N LEU A 45 -3.69 -2.86 3.90
CA LEU A 45 -3.64 -2.40 2.52
C LEU A 45 -3.84 -3.60 1.58
N PRO A 46 -4.82 -3.57 0.65
CA PRO A 46 -5.07 -4.70 -0.25
C PRO A 46 -4.04 -4.79 -1.38
N HIS A 47 -3.69 -6.01 -1.80
CA HIS A 47 -2.90 -6.29 -3.00
C HIS A 47 -3.45 -7.49 -3.79
N CYS A 48 -2.94 -7.64 -5.02
CA CYS A 48 -3.17 -8.81 -5.88
C CYS A 48 -1.85 -9.46 -6.33
N GLU A 49 -0.77 -9.21 -5.58
CA GLU A 49 0.55 -9.77 -5.86
C GLU A 49 0.59 -11.27 -5.55
N ILE A 50 1.15 -12.04 -6.49
CA ILE A 50 1.24 -13.51 -6.42
C ILE A 50 2.71 -13.89 -6.55
N HIS A 51 3.23 -14.62 -5.56
CA HIS A 51 4.59 -15.16 -5.57
C HIS A 51 4.58 -16.65 -5.79
N SER A 52 5.42 -17.13 -6.71
CA SER A 52 5.49 -18.54 -7.11
C SER A 52 5.99 -19.47 -6.02
N GLU A 53 6.78 -18.94 -5.07
CA GLU A 53 7.38 -19.72 -3.97
C GLU A 53 6.57 -19.63 -2.66
N GLY A 54 5.41 -18.98 -2.70
CA GLY A 54 4.61 -18.66 -1.52
C GLY A 54 5.11 -17.44 -0.75
N GLY A 55 4.25 -16.91 0.12
CA GLY A 55 4.54 -15.74 0.95
C GLY A 55 4.46 -14.39 0.22
N CYS A 56 4.49 -13.30 0.99
CA CYS A 56 4.41 -11.93 0.49
C CYS A 56 5.53 -11.03 1.04
N ASP A 57 6.63 -11.64 1.47
CA ASP A 57 7.76 -10.96 2.15
C ASP A 57 8.54 -10.00 1.23
N PHE A 58 8.33 -10.09 -0.08
CA PHE A 58 8.90 -9.19 -1.09
C PHE A 58 8.14 -7.85 -1.21
N LEU A 59 7.02 -7.70 -0.49
CA LEU A 59 6.25 -6.46 -0.43
C LEU A 59 6.78 -5.55 0.67
N SER A 60 6.86 -4.26 0.35
CA SER A 60 7.13 -3.19 1.30
C SER A 60 6.01 -2.17 1.28
N VAL A 61 5.91 -1.33 2.31
CA VAL A 61 4.96 -0.21 2.31
C VAL A 61 5.74 1.09 2.20
N ALA A 62 5.42 1.90 1.21
CA ALA A 62 5.90 3.27 1.16
C ALA A 62 5.00 4.17 2.01
N HIS A 63 5.61 5.00 2.84
CA HIS A 63 5.00 6.15 3.48
C HIS A 63 5.53 7.41 2.80
N VAL A 64 4.65 8.19 2.17
CA VAL A 64 5.01 9.46 1.53
C VAL A 64 4.61 10.60 2.45
N THR A 65 5.61 11.33 2.91
CA THR A 65 5.48 12.45 3.84
C THR A 65 5.05 13.73 3.12
N ASP A 66 4.84 14.79 3.89
CA ASP A 66 4.37 16.08 3.37
C ASP A 66 5.46 16.86 2.61
N ASP A 67 6.73 16.56 2.84
CA ASP A 67 7.87 17.10 2.08
C ASP A 67 8.16 16.31 0.80
N ASP A 68 7.22 15.45 0.39
CA ASP A 68 7.33 14.52 -0.74
C ASP A 68 8.58 13.63 -0.68
N SER A 69 9.09 13.36 0.53
CA SER A 69 10.04 12.26 0.74
C SER A 69 9.29 10.94 0.93
N MET A 70 10.01 9.83 0.78
CA MET A 70 9.43 8.48 0.84
C MET A 70 10.26 7.60 1.76
N GLU A 71 9.60 7.04 2.76
CA GLU A 71 10.16 6.04 3.68
C GLU A 71 9.58 4.68 3.35
N PHE A 72 10.40 3.63 3.45
CA PHE A 72 9.95 2.25 3.23
C PHE A 72 9.85 1.52 4.55
N LEU A 73 8.63 1.15 4.90
CA LEU A 73 8.27 0.41 6.09
C LEU A 73 8.17 -1.07 5.75
N HIS A 74 8.63 -1.91 6.67
CA HIS A 74 8.39 -3.34 6.61
C HIS A 74 6.98 -3.64 7.13
N PRO A 75 6.22 -4.50 6.44
CA PRO A 75 4.96 -5.01 6.96
C PRO A 75 5.12 -5.61 8.36
N HIS A 76 4.09 -5.48 9.19
CA HIS A 76 3.95 -6.31 10.38
C HIS A 76 3.62 -7.76 9.97
N GLU A 77 2.75 -7.90 8.97
CA GLU A 77 2.35 -9.18 8.38
C GLU A 77 1.95 -8.94 6.92
N ALA A 78 2.27 -9.89 6.05
CA ALA A 78 1.79 -9.90 4.67
C ALA A 78 1.04 -11.21 4.40
N THR A 79 -0.25 -11.09 4.15
CA THR A 79 -1.15 -12.21 3.84
C THR A 79 -1.28 -12.38 2.33
N GLU A 80 -2.10 -13.33 1.88
CA GLU A 80 -2.34 -13.52 0.43
C GLU A 80 -3.07 -12.33 -0.23
N SER A 81 -3.71 -11.45 0.54
CA SER A 81 -4.55 -10.37 0.00
C SER A 81 -4.27 -9.00 0.61
N HIS A 82 -3.61 -8.93 1.76
CA HIS A 82 -3.37 -7.69 2.49
C HIS A 82 -1.97 -7.63 3.06
N VAL A 83 -1.38 -6.43 3.00
CA VAL A 83 -0.23 -6.02 3.79
C VAL A 83 -0.73 -5.27 5.02
N ILE A 84 -0.34 -5.76 6.19
CA ILE A 84 -0.74 -5.22 7.49
C ILE A 84 0.45 -4.45 8.05
N LEU A 85 0.24 -3.19 8.44
CA LEU A 85 1.27 -2.36 9.05
C LEU A 85 0.73 -1.58 10.24
N ASN A 86 1.56 -1.44 11.27
CA ASN A 86 1.26 -0.55 12.38
C ASN A 86 1.67 0.87 12.03
N ILE A 87 0.81 1.84 12.33
CA ILE A 87 1.03 3.26 12.06
C ILE A 87 0.87 4.08 13.34
N THR A 88 1.62 5.17 13.42
CA THR A 88 1.55 6.14 14.53
C THR A 88 0.89 7.46 14.12
N GLY A 89 0.63 7.64 12.83
CA GLY A 89 0.04 8.84 12.25
C GLY A 89 -0.65 8.55 10.93
N PHE A 90 -1.30 9.58 10.38
CA PHE A 90 -2.00 9.51 9.10
C PHE A 90 -1.17 10.18 8.02
N GLY A 91 -1.33 9.71 6.78
CA GLY A 91 -0.50 10.13 5.67
C GLY A 91 -0.81 9.33 4.42
N LYS A 92 0.12 9.37 3.47
CA LYS A 92 0.02 8.66 2.20
C LYS A 92 0.74 7.31 2.35
N TYR A 93 0.01 6.21 2.23
CA TYR A 93 0.56 4.85 2.34
C TYR A 93 0.19 4.00 1.12
N GLY A 94 1.13 3.24 0.61
CA GLY A 94 0.88 2.35 -0.52
C GLY A 94 1.90 1.22 -0.59
N ILE A 95 1.49 0.10 -1.18
CA ILE A 95 2.33 -1.08 -1.28
C ILE A 95 3.29 -0.91 -2.46
N THR A 96 4.55 -1.27 -2.24
CA THR A 96 5.61 -1.28 -3.23
C THR A 96 6.30 -2.63 -3.27
N LYS A 97 6.98 -2.89 -4.38
CA LYS A 97 7.86 -4.03 -4.58
C LYS A 97 9.13 -3.58 -5.29
N GLU A 98 10.15 -4.43 -5.33
CA GLU A 98 11.36 -4.16 -6.09
C GLU A 98 11.02 -3.89 -7.56
N GLN A 99 11.72 -2.93 -8.16
CA GLN A 99 11.53 -2.55 -9.56
C GLN A 99 11.79 -3.72 -10.50
N GLU A 100 12.82 -4.51 -10.18
CA GLU A 100 13.26 -5.70 -10.93
C GLU A 100 12.47 -6.97 -10.58
N ALA A 101 11.50 -6.90 -9.65
CA ALA A 101 10.71 -8.07 -9.31
C ALA A 101 10.03 -8.64 -10.57
N PRO A 102 9.87 -9.97 -10.68
CA PRO A 102 9.15 -10.56 -11.79
C PRO A 102 7.72 -10.00 -11.87
N VAL A 103 7.21 -9.85 -13.09
CA VAL A 103 5.81 -9.50 -13.33
C VAL A 103 5.07 -10.79 -13.63
N SER A 104 4.34 -11.29 -12.64
CA SER A 104 3.42 -12.41 -12.84
C SER A 104 2.17 -11.90 -13.57
N PRO A 105 1.76 -12.51 -14.69
CA PRO A 105 0.51 -12.14 -15.34
C PRO A 105 -0.66 -12.44 -14.41
N ILE A 106 -1.53 -11.45 -14.20
CA ILE A 106 -2.78 -11.63 -13.46
C ILE A 106 -3.83 -12.09 -14.46
N CYS A 107 -4.25 -13.36 -14.37
CA CYS A 107 -5.37 -13.90 -15.13
C CYS A 107 -6.71 -13.49 -14.49
N ALA A 108 -7.07 -12.21 -14.60
CA ALA A 108 -8.33 -11.68 -14.06
C ALA A 108 -9.37 -11.42 -15.15
N LEU A 109 -10.65 -11.46 -14.75
CA LEU A 109 -11.79 -11.02 -15.57
C LEU A 109 -12.24 -9.64 -15.10
N VAL A 110 -12.25 -8.65 -15.99
CA VAL A 110 -12.79 -7.31 -15.71
C VAL A 110 -14.19 -7.21 -16.30
N LEU A 111 -15.20 -7.02 -15.44
CA LEU A 111 -16.57 -6.74 -15.87
C LEU A 111 -16.80 -5.22 -15.87
N LEU A 112 -16.99 -4.65 -17.05
CA LEU A 112 -17.30 -3.24 -17.24
C LEU A 112 -18.82 -3.09 -17.33
N PHE A 113 -19.42 -2.40 -16.36
CA PHE A 113 -20.82 -2.03 -16.40
C PHE A 113 -20.94 -0.59 -16.91
N TYR A 114 -21.65 -0.40 -18.01
CA TYR A 114 -22.00 0.92 -18.53
C TYR A 114 -23.30 1.40 -17.87
N LYS A 115 -23.39 2.69 -17.55
CA LYS A 115 -24.63 3.33 -17.07
C LYS A 115 -25.40 3.94 -18.23
#